data_AF-A0A970NWD9-F1
#
_entry.id   AF-A0A970NWD9-F1
#
_cell.length_a   1.000
_cell.length_b   1.000
_cell.length_c   1.000
_cell.angle_alpha   90.00
_cell.angle_beta   90.00
_cell.angle_gamma   90.00
#
_symmetry.space_group_name_H-M   'P 1'
#
loop_
_entity.id
_entity.type
_entity.pdbx_description
1 polymer ?
#
loop_
_entity_poly.entity_id
_entity_poly.type
_entity_poly.pdbx_seq_one_letter_code
_entity_poly.pdbx_strand_id
1 'polypeptide(L)'
;MKKVILVLAAVLCFGALAGAQPKALGIRFGWGVDLSYEHYAGNDFLEFELGLDGYNDAFHVDGIYNFIIAEPDWTAGSWEFYGGPGVSVAVWNHNDANNVYAGILGNLGLGYTFNIPLQLSLDIRPRIMLGDGRIWDDGVFSFGLGVRYAF
;
A
#
# COMPACT_ATOMS: atom_id res chain seq x y z
N MET A 1 -6.58 -22.96 7.88
CA MET A 1 -5.89 -22.59 9.13
C MET A 1 -4.37 -22.73 9.06
N LYS A 2 -3.79 -23.94 8.88
CA LYS A 2 -2.31 -24.13 8.88
C LYS A 2 -1.56 -23.32 7.81
N LYS A 3 -2.13 -23.20 6.60
CA LYS A 3 -1.56 -22.41 5.50
C LYS A 3 -1.59 -20.90 5.76
N VAL A 4 -2.64 -20.41 6.43
CA VAL A 4 -2.80 -18.99 6.80
C VAL A 4 -1.80 -18.60 7.88
N ILE A 5 -1.58 -19.47 8.88
CA ILE A 5 -0.56 -19.27 9.91
C ILE A 5 0.85 -19.25 9.31
N LEU A 6 1.12 -20.08 8.29
CA LEU A 6 2.42 -20.11 7.60
C LEU A 6 2.68 -18.86 6.77
N VAL A 7 1.66 -18.32 6.10
CA VAL A 7 1.75 -17.05 5.37
C VAL A 7 1.92 -15.88 6.35
N LEU A 8 1.15 -15.84 7.44
CA LEU A 8 1.31 -14.81 8.48
C LEU A 8 2.68 -14.89 9.16
N ALA A 9 3.17 -16.10 9.47
CA ALA A 9 4.51 -16.30 10.02
C ALA A 9 5.60 -15.90 9.02
N ALA A 10 5.43 -16.18 7.73
CA ALA A 10 6.37 -15.74 6.70
C ALA A 10 6.40 -14.20 6.60
N VAL A 11 5.24 -13.54 6.58
CA VAL A 11 5.14 -12.07 6.58
C VAL A 11 5.77 -11.45 7.83
N LEU A 12 5.51 -12.03 9.02
CA LEU A 12 6.11 -11.58 10.28
C LEU A 12 7.62 -11.81 10.34
N CYS A 13 8.12 -12.93 9.81
CA CYS A 13 9.55 -13.23 9.74
C CYS A 13 10.29 -12.33 8.75
N PHE A 14 9.67 -11.93 7.62
CA PHE A 14 10.23 -10.92 6.72
C PHE A 14 10.26 -9.52 7.38
N GLY A 15 9.25 -9.16 8.17
CA GLY A 15 9.24 -7.89 8.91
C GLY A 15 10.31 -7.78 10.00
N ALA A 16 10.70 -8.89 10.63
CA ALA A 16 11.67 -8.91 11.72
C ALA A 16 13.15 -8.83 11.29
N LEU A 17 13.47 -9.03 10.00
CA LEU A 17 14.84 -9.01 9.46
C LEU A 17 15.24 -7.67 8.83
N ALA A 18 14.34 -6.68 8.84
CA ALA A 18 14.55 -5.38 8.23
C ALA A 18 15.43 -4.48 9.11
N GLY A 19 16.72 -4.38 8.76
CA GLY A 19 17.75 -3.56 9.42
C GLY A 19 17.49 -2.05 9.46
N ALA A 20 18.53 -1.26 9.74
CA ALA A 20 18.52 0.20 9.98
C ALA A 20 18.11 1.09 8.78
N GLN A 21 17.34 0.55 7.83
CA GLN A 21 16.78 1.31 6.73
C GLN A 21 15.59 2.16 7.20
N PRO A 22 15.39 3.36 6.64
CA PRO A 22 14.23 4.20 6.93
C PRO A 22 12.92 3.45 6.71
N LYS A 23 11.94 3.73 7.58
CA LYS A 23 10.60 3.13 7.57
C LYS A 23 9.57 4.22 7.79
N ALA A 24 8.37 3.99 7.28
CA ALA A 24 7.23 4.82 7.64
C ALA A 24 6.00 3.95 7.92
N LEU A 25 5.20 4.32 8.92
CA LEU A 25 3.97 3.61 9.25
C LEU A 25 2.84 4.62 9.49
N GLY A 26 1.69 4.39 8.89
CA GLY A 26 0.52 5.22 9.16
C GLY A 26 -0.70 4.80 8.38
N ILE A 27 -1.51 5.79 8.01
CA ILE A 27 -2.82 5.57 7.41
C ILE A 27 -2.87 6.24 6.05
N ARG A 28 -3.39 5.54 5.05
CA ARG A 28 -3.75 6.07 3.75
C ARG A 28 -5.27 6.14 3.64
N PHE A 29 -5.79 7.32 3.33
CA PHE A 29 -7.19 7.58 3.08
C PHE A 29 -7.42 7.66 1.58
N GLY A 30 -8.30 6.84 1.02
CA GLY A 30 -8.62 6.86 -0.41
C GLY A 30 -10.06 6.43 -0.66
N TRP A 31 -10.25 5.47 -1.57
CA TRP A 31 -11.53 4.76 -1.70
C TRP A 31 -11.93 4.06 -0.38
N GLY A 32 -10.93 3.66 0.39
CA GLY A 32 -11.05 3.03 1.69
C GLY A 32 -10.16 3.69 2.73
N VAL A 33 -9.84 2.92 3.77
CA VAL A 33 -8.81 3.26 4.75
C VAL A 33 -7.81 2.12 4.84
N ASP A 34 -6.53 2.46 4.67
CA ASP A 34 -5.45 1.48 4.61
C ASP A 34 -4.43 1.77 5.72
N LEU A 35 -4.08 0.75 6.50
CA LEU A 35 -2.86 0.77 7.29
C LEU A 35 -1.69 0.56 6.33
N SER A 36 -0.78 1.53 6.26
CA SER A 36 0.27 1.58 5.26
C SER A 36 1.65 1.60 5.91
N TYR A 37 2.52 0.69 5.47
CA TYR A 37 3.89 0.53 5.93
C TYR A 37 4.87 0.62 4.77
N GLU A 38 5.82 1.54 4.85
CA GLU A 38 6.90 1.73 3.88
C GLU A 38 8.22 1.24 4.47
N HIS A 39 9.01 0.56 3.63
CA HIS A 39 10.35 0.11 3.96
C HIS A 39 11.31 0.47 2.83
N TYR A 40 12.19 1.43 3.09
CA TYR A 40 13.17 1.89 2.12
C TYR A 40 14.27 0.83 1.96
N ALA A 41 14.68 0.62 0.71
CA ALA A 41 15.71 -0.33 0.33
C ALA A 41 16.62 0.33 -0.72
N GLY A 42 17.66 1.03 -0.25
CA GLY A 42 18.48 1.86 -1.12
C GLY A 42 17.75 3.15 -1.48
N ASN A 43 17.58 3.43 -2.77
CA ASN A 43 16.91 4.63 -3.26
C ASN A 43 15.40 4.47 -3.41
N ASP A 44 14.91 3.23 -3.48
CA ASP A 44 13.51 2.90 -3.69
C ASP A 44 12.87 2.39 -2.40
N PHE A 45 11.57 2.13 -2.41
CA PHE A 45 10.88 1.59 -1.23
C PHE A 45 9.83 0.55 -1.57
N LEU A 46 9.62 -0.37 -0.65
CA LEU A 46 8.49 -1.29 -0.63
C LEU A 46 7.37 -0.68 0.21
N GLU A 47 6.15 -0.74 -0.29
CA GLU A 47 4.95 -0.31 0.42
C GLU A 47 4.01 -1.50 0.59
N PHE A 48 3.57 -1.73 1.82
CA PHE A 48 2.64 -2.78 2.19
C PHE A 48 1.42 -2.19 2.84
N GLU A 49 0.24 -2.62 2.41
CA GLU A 49 -1.01 -2.09 2.94
C GLU A 49 -1.98 -3.16 3.35
N LEU A 50 -2.69 -2.89 4.44
CA LEU A 50 -3.85 -3.65 4.91
C LEU A 50 -5.03 -2.70 4.94
N GLY A 51 -5.99 -2.90 4.04
CA GLY A 51 -7.04 -1.93 3.81
C GLY A 51 -8.44 -2.47 3.83
N LEU A 52 -9.38 -1.53 3.94
CA LEU A 52 -10.80 -1.75 3.89
C LEU A 52 -11.40 -0.85 2.81
N ASP A 53 -11.87 -1.45 1.71
CA ASP A 53 -12.36 -0.75 0.52
C ASP A 53 -13.85 -0.41 0.63
N GLY A 54 -14.20 0.88 0.55
CA GLY A 54 -15.59 1.35 0.60
C GLY A 54 -16.31 0.99 1.92
N TYR A 55 -17.47 1.59 2.19
CA TYR A 55 -18.22 1.33 3.43
C TYR A 55 -18.86 -0.08 3.52
N ASN A 56 -18.43 -1.02 2.67
CA ASN A 56 -18.89 -2.41 2.59
C ASN A 56 -17.69 -3.34 2.84
N ASP A 57 -17.90 -4.46 3.52
CA ASP A 57 -16.88 -5.38 4.06
C ASP A 57 -15.93 -6.04 3.02
N ALA A 58 -15.08 -5.24 2.37
CA ALA A 58 -14.01 -5.70 1.50
C ALA A 58 -12.66 -5.42 2.17
N PHE A 59 -11.89 -6.48 2.43
CA PHE A 59 -10.55 -6.39 3.02
C PHE A 59 -9.51 -6.72 1.96
N HIS A 60 -8.46 -5.90 1.85
CA HIS A 60 -7.36 -6.14 0.93
C HIS A 60 -5.99 -6.08 1.58
N VAL A 61 -5.06 -6.76 0.93
CA VAL A 61 -3.63 -6.71 1.21
C VAL A 61 -2.90 -6.37 -0.07
N ASP A 62 -2.10 -5.32 -0.01
CA ASP A 62 -1.32 -4.83 -1.14
C ASP A 62 0.18 -4.88 -0.85
N GLY A 63 0.95 -5.14 -1.90
CA GLY A 63 2.39 -5.03 -1.90
C GLY A 63 2.85 -4.33 -3.17
N ILE A 64 3.65 -3.28 -3.01
CA ILE A 64 4.05 -2.37 -4.09
C ILE A 64 5.55 -2.12 -3.99
N TYR A 65 6.23 -2.12 -5.13
CA TYR A 65 7.59 -1.61 -5.23
C TYR A 65 7.55 -0.26 -5.93
N ASN A 66 7.94 0.79 -5.22
CA ASN A 66 7.93 2.16 -5.71
C ASN A 66 9.35 2.60 -6.06
N PHE A 67 9.56 2.96 -7.32
CA PHE A 67 10.78 3.62 -7.78
C PHE A 67 10.69 5.11 -7.44
N ILE A 68 11.76 5.69 -6.87
CA ILE A 68 11.86 7.15 -6.77
C ILE A 68 12.27 7.69 -8.15
N ILE A 69 11.37 8.45 -8.76
CA ILE A 69 11.54 9.03 -10.09
C ILE A 69 12.28 10.36 -10.01
N ALA A 70 11.97 11.18 -8.99
CA ALA A 70 12.62 12.46 -8.75
C ALA A 70 12.51 12.86 -7.28
N GLU A 71 13.47 13.66 -6.82
CA GLU A 71 13.48 14.27 -5.48
C GLU A 71 13.60 15.79 -5.62
N PRO A 72 12.48 16.50 -5.81
CA PRO A 72 12.51 17.95 -6.01
C PRO A 72 12.96 18.71 -4.75
N ASP A 73 13.90 19.63 -4.91
CA ASP A 73 14.31 20.54 -3.82
C ASP A 73 13.44 21.82 -3.84
N TRP A 74 12.18 21.68 -3.42
CA TRP A 74 11.23 22.80 -3.36
C TRP A 74 11.14 23.47 -1.99
N THR A 75 11.39 22.71 -0.92
CA THR A 75 11.27 23.18 0.46
C THR A 75 12.30 22.49 1.35
N ALA A 76 12.38 22.88 2.62
CA ALA A 76 13.36 22.36 3.57
C ALA A 76 13.18 20.90 4.00
N GLY A 77 12.07 20.24 3.64
CA GLY A 77 11.87 18.80 3.86
C GLY A 77 12.25 17.98 2.65
N SER A 78 12.02 16.67 2.70
CA SER A 78 12.39 15.75 1.63
C SER A 78 11.17 15.42 0.77
N TRP A 79 11.24 15.75 -0.52
CA TRP A 79 10.20 15.41 -1.50
C TRP A 79 10.58 14.16 -2.27
N GLU A 80 9.59 13.31 -2.53
CA GLU A 80 9.76 12.06 -3.28
C GLU A 80 8.63 11.94 -4.29
N PHE A 81 8.94 12.09 -5.58
CA PHE A 81 8.03 11.73 -6.65
C PHE A 81 8.32 10.29 -7.06
N TYR A 82 7.34 9.42 -6.93
CA TYR A 82 7.54 7.99 -7.08
C TYR A 82 6.43 7.33 -7.87
N GLY A 83 6.72 6.14 -8.35
CA GLY A 83 5.69 5.26 -8.88
C GLY A 83 6.20 3.85 -9.07
N GLY A 84 5.28 2.91 -9.24
CA GLY A 84 5.69 1.53 -9.48
C GLY A 84 4.54 0.53 -9.49
N PRO A 85 4.86 -0.73 -9.84
CA PRO A 85 3.89 -1.81 -9.89
C PRO A 85 3.72 -2.47 -8.52
N GLY A 86 2.55 -3.07 -8.33
CA GLY A 86 2.22 -3.87 -7.18
C GLY A 86 1.23 -4.98 -7.49
N VAL A 87 0.94 -5.76 -6.46
CA VAL A 87 -0.07 -6.83 -6.48
C VAL A 87 -1.04 -6.63 -5.33
N SER A 88 -2.26 -7.09 -5.53
CA SER A 88 -3.31 -7.05 -4.52
C SER A 88 -3.99 -8.40 -4.38
N VAL A 89 -4.37 -8.72 -3.15
CA VAL A 89 -5.34 -9.77 -2.85
C VAL A 89 -6.43 -9.18 -1.97
N ALA A 90 -7.69 -9.39 -2.35
CA ALA A 90 -8.84 -8.89 -1.62
C ALA A 90 -9.85 -10.00 -1.33
N VAL A 91 -10.56 -9.87 -0.23
CA VAL A 91 -11.69 -10.70 0.15
C VAL A 91 -12.91 -9.79 0.23
N TRP A 92 -13.93 -10.08 -0.56
CA TRP A 92 -15.22 -9.39 -0.49
C TRP A 92 -16.29 -10.33 0.02
N ASN A 93 -17.00 -9.89 1.06
CA ASN A 93 -18.24 -10.49 1.48
C ASN A 93 -19.42 -9.97 0.63
N HIS A 94 -20.03 -10.84 -0.16
CA HIS A 94 -21.26 -10.55 -0.90
C HIS A 94 -22.27 -11.68 -0.68
N ASN A 95 -23.45 -11.36 -0.12
CA ASN A 95 -24.54 -12.32 0.15
C ASN A 95 -24.08 -13.60 0.88
N ASP A 96 -23.36 -13.44 2.00
CA ASP A 96 -22.86 -14.54 2.85
C ASP A 96 -21.81 -15.46 2.20
N ALA A 97 -21.25 -15.07 1.04
CA ALA A 97 -20.13 -15.74 0.39
C ALA A 97 -18.88 -14.86 0.38
N ASN A 98 -17.75 -15.43 0.81
CA ASN A 98 -16.44 -14.80 0.73
C ASN A 98 -15.81 -15.08 -0.63
N ASN A 99 -15.76 -14.07 -1.49
CA ASN A 99 -15.10 -14.13 -2.78
C ASN A 99 -13.68 -13.60 -2.66
N VAL A 100 -12.72 -14.35 -3.20
CA VAL A 100 -11.31 -13.95 -3.25
C VAL A 100 -11.01 -13.36 -4.62
N TYR A 101 -10.41 -12.18 -4.60
CA TYR A 101 -9.91 -11.47 -5.76
C TYR A 101 -8.40 -11.35 -5.66
N ALA A 102 -7.71 -11.46 -6.78
CA ALA A 102 -6.29 -11.20 -6.87
C ALA A 102 -5.98 -10.43 -8.15
N GLY A 103 -4.96 -9.58 -8.11
CA GLY A 103 -4.73 -8.67 -9.21
C GLY A 103 -3.39 -7.95 -9.14
N ILE A 104 -3.27 -7.03 -10.08
CA ILE A 104 -2.16 -6.09 -10.15
C ILE A 104 -2.67 -4.69 -9.84
N LEU A 105 -1.78 -3.86 -9.34
CA LEU A 105 -2.04 -2.45 -9.14
C LEU A 105 -0.81 -1.65 -9.57
N GLY A 106 -1.00 -0.37 -9.86
CA GLY A 106 0.08 0.58 -10.03
C GLY A 106 -0.07 1.70 -9.00
N ASN A 107 1.03 2.39 -8.71
CA ASN A 107 1.05 3.53 -7.82
C ASN A 107 1.81 4.66 -8.50
N LEU A 108 1.32 5.88 -8.35
CA LEU A 108 2.04 7.09 -8.75
C LEU A 108 1.72 8.17 -7.72
N GLY A 109 2.74 8.67 -7.04
CA GLY A 109 2.53 9.56 -5.91
C GLY A 109 3.64 10.56 -5.68
N LEU A 110 3.32 11.51 -4.81
CA LEU A 110 4.21 12.54 -4.32
C LEU A 110 4.20 12.50 -2.79
N GLY A 111 5.35 12.17 -2.21
CA GLY A 111 5.62 12.19 -0.78
C GLY A 111 6.33 13.46 -0.34
N TYR A 112 6.09 13.87 0.90
CA TYR A 112 6.82 14.92 1.58
C TYR A 112 7.09 14.53 3.04
N THR A 113 8.35 14.37 3.39
CA THR A 113 8.81 14.09 4.75
C THR A 113 9.33 15.37 5.39
N PHE A 114 8.77 15.72 6.54
CA PHE A 114 9.14 16.92 7.27
C PHE A 114 10.48 16.73 8.02
N ASN A 115 11.04 17.83 8.55
CA ASN A 115 12.17 17.78 9.50
C ASN A 115 11.77 17.29 10.91
N ILE A 116 10.56 16.76 11.03
CA ILE A 116 10.02 16.02 12.16
C ILE A 116 9.59 14.64 11.62
N PRO A 117 9.41 13.60 12.45
CA PRO A 117 9.08 12.24 11.97
C PRO A 117 7.63 12.10 11.48
N LEU A 118 7.25 12.93 10.50
CA LEU A 118 5.95 12.97 9.84
C LEU A 118 6.17 13.01 8.34
N GLN A 119 5.45 12.16 7.62
CA GLN A 119 5.42 12.09 6.18
C GLN A 119 3.96 12.23 5.72
N LEU A 120 3.76 13.03 4.69
CA LEU A 120 2.51 13.12 3.95
C LEU A 120 2.71 12.60 2.54
N SER A 121 1.68 12.01 1.96
CA SER A 121 1.73 11.61 0.55
C SER A 121 0.39 11.81 -0.13
N LEU A 122 0.44 12.10 -1.42
CA LEU A 122 -0.71 12.06 -2.32
C LEU A 122 -0.41 11.08 -3.43
N ASP A 123 -1.31 10.15 -3.70
CA ASP A 123 -1.11 9.13 -4.73
C ASP A 123 -2.37 8.86 -5.54
N ILE A 124 -2.16 8.30 -6.74
CA ILE A 124 -3.19 7.63 -7.52
C ILE A 124 -2.82 6.16 -7.69
N ARG A 125 -3.82 5.31 -7.51
CA ARG A 125 -3.64 3.86 -7.50
C ARG A 125 -4.61 3.17 -8.46
N PRO A 126 -4.20 2.93 -9.71
CA PRO A 126 -4.91 2.03 -10.59
C PRO A 126 -4.86 0.59 -10.04
N ARG A 127 -6.01 -0.08 -9.89
CA ARG A 127 -6.13 -1.47 -9.42
C ARG A 127 -7.01 -2.27 -10.37
N ILE A 128 -6.56 -3.45 -10.79
CA ILE A 128 -7.35 -4.39 -11.59
C ILE A 128 -7.23 -5.77 -10.97
N MET A 129 -8.36 -6.37 -10.60
CA MET A 129 -8.40 -7.67 -9.95
C MET A 129 -9.34 -8.63 -10.67
N LEU A 130 -9.04 -9.92 -10.54
CA LEU A 130 -9.83 -11.02 -11.08
C LEU A 130 -10.27 -11.91 -9.93
N GLY A 131 -11.54 -12.31 -9.94
CA GLY A 131 -12.10 -13.22 -8.95
C GLY A 131 -13.51 -13.62 -9.32
N ASP A 132 -13.90 -14.83 -8.94
CA ASP A 132 -15.25 -15.37 -9.20
C ASP A 132 -15.68 -15.30 -10.69
N GLY A 133 -14.75 -15.55 -11.61
CA GLY A 133 -15.00 -15.53 -13.05
C GLY A 133 -15.26 -14.13 -13.66
N ARG A 134 -15.08 -13.05 -12.90
CA ARG A 134 -15.28 -11.67 -13.33
C ARG A 134 -14.06 -10.78 -13.05
N ILE A 135 -14.01 -9.66 -13.77
CA ILE A 135 -13.10 -8.55 -13.48
C ILE A 135 -13.77 -7.69 -12.40
N TRP A 136 -13.00 -7.32 -11.39
CA TRP A 136 -13.41 -6.30 -10.44
C TRP A 136 -13.12 -4.92 -11.05
N ASP A 137 -14.16 -4.12 -11.19
CA ASP A 137 -14.12 -2.78 -11.82
C ASP A 137 -14.48 -1.63 -10.86
N ASP A 138 -14.82 -1.92 -9.60
CA ASP A 138 -15.00 -0.90 -8.57
C ASP A 138 -13.67 -0.37 -8.04
N GLY A 139 -13.58 0.96 -7.83
CA GLY A 139 -12.38 1.57 -7.25
C GLY A 139 -11.12 1.45 -8.12
N VAL A 140 -11.28 1.19 -9.43
CA VAL A 140 -10.16 0.98 -10.37
C VAL A 140 -9.15 2.11 -10.32
N PHE A 141 -9.56 3.35 -10.05
CA PHE A 141 -8.65 4.45 -9.73
C PHE A 141 -9.00 5.02 -8.36
N SER A 142 -8.13 4.81 -7.37
CA SER A 142 -8.23 5.47 -6.07
C SER A 142 -7.24 6.62 -6.00
N PHE A 143 -7.72 7.82 -5.69
CA PHE A 143 -6.85 8.86 -5.12
C PHE A 143 -6.59 8.54 -3.64
N GLY A 144 -5.40 8.88 -3.14
CA GLY A 144 -4.95 8.59 -1.79
C GLY A 144 -4.32 9.80 -1.11
N LEU A 145 -4.58 9.96 0.18
CA LEU A 145 -3.87 10.84 1.10
C LEU A 145 -3.25 9.99 2.22
N GLY A 146 -1.93 9.86 2.23
CA GLY A 146 -1.19 9.17 3.27
C GLY A 146 -0.70 10.12 4.36
N VAL A 147 -0.81 9.68 5.61
CA VAL A 147 -0.20 10.31 6.80
C VAL A 147 0.57 9.23 7.55
N ARG A 148 1.90 9.33 7.56
CA ARG A 148 2.79 8.30 8.14
C ARG A 148 3.78 8.91 9.13
N TYR A 149 4.11 8.14 10.17
CA TYR A 149 5.21 8.43 11.08
C TYR A 149 6.49 7.80 10.50
N ALA A 150 7.51 8.60 10.26
CA ALA A 150 8.78 8.18 9.64
C ALA A 150 9.86 7.95 10.71
N PHE A 151 10.58 6.82 10.67
CA PHE A 151 11.55 6.40 11.69
C PHE A 151 12.66 5.48 11.16
#